data_AF-A0A7M1AY14-F1
#
_entry.id   AF-A0A7M1AY14-F1
#
_cell.length_a   1.000
_cell.length_b   1.000
_cell.length_c   1.000
_cell.angle_alpha   90.00
_cell.angle_beta   90.00
_cell.angle_gamma   90.00
#
_symmetry.space_group_name_H-M   'P 1'
#
loop_
_entity.id
_entity.type
_entity.pdbx_description
1 polymer ?
#
loop_
_entity_poly.entity_id
_entity_poly.type
_entity_poly.pdbx_seq_one_letter_code
_entity_poly.pdbx_strand_id
1 'polypeptide(L)'
;MNLSNFLNKYGEEVPGYDVRVINEREARAAAGILGTLGIMVIFIGIGFNHIIVARVYIAFLWFEFLLRITKPNYAPSLLLARFFVQNQKPEYVGAAQKRFAWAIGWLISFPMIYWFVLNWDITFYKVLICVLCATLMFFESAFSICLGCMLYKYIKKEDPHYCPGGVCEVRKKEPIQTFNLMQKIVAAATAIGLTVGIYLFLAYTEPKTFFGEFLHEAVLTDAQLQAQKDAAYEAEMAAEFGDDEDEEE
;
A
#
# COMPACT_ATOMS: atom_id res chain seq x y z
N MET A 1 -12.06 -27.37 -24.24
CA MET A 1 -12.17 -27.09 -22.79
C MET A 1 -13.48 -26.33 -22.55
N ASN A 2 -14.36 -26.84 -21.68
CA ASN A 2 -15.66 -26.22 -21.43
C ASN A 2 -15.49 -24.94 -20.60
N LEU A 3 -16.00 -23.79 -21.05
CA LEU A 3 -15.80 -22.47 -20.42
C LEU A 3 -16.29 -22.44 -18.95
N SER A 4 -17.34 -23.22 -18.65
CA SER A 4 -17.86 -23.43 -17.29
C SER A 4 -16.85 -24.13 -16.36
N ASN A 5 -16.15 -25.16 -16.84
CA ASN A 5 -15.09 -25.83 -16.08
C ASN A 5 -13.83 -24.96 -15.95
N PHE A 6 -13.57 -24.11 -16.95
CA PHE A 6 -12.52 -23.11 -16.87
C PHE A 6 -12.80 -22.13 -15.73
N LEU A 7 -14.01 -21.57 -15.61
CA LEU A 7 -14.32 -20.60 -14.54
C LEU A 7 -14.56 -21.22 -13.15
N ASN A 8 -15.02 -22.48 -13.07
CA ASN A 8 -15.36 -23.11 -11.78
C ASN A 8 -14.16 -23.66 -11.00
N LYS A 9 -13.03 -23.96 -11.66
CA LYS A 9 -11.83 -24.45 -10.96
C LYS A 9 -10.88 -23.32 -10.59
N TYR A 10 -10.85 -22.94 -9.32
CA TYR A 10 -10.06 -21.83 -8.81
C TYR A 10 -9.08 -22.28 -7.70
N GLY A 11 -7.78 -22.00 -7.90
CA GLY A 11 -6.70 -22.52 -7.05
C GLY A 11 -6.17 -23.89 -7.50
N GLU A 12 -5.20 -24.41 -6.78
CA GLU A 12 -4.55 -25.71 -7.01
C GLU A 12 -5.12 -26.80 -6.09
N GLU A 13 -5.15 -28.03 -6.60
CA GLU A 13 -5.46 -29.22 -5.80
C GLU A 13 -4.15 -29.84 -5.31
N VAL A 14 -3.93 -29.83 -4.00
CA VAL A 14 -2.70 -30.34 -3.37
C VAL A 14 -3.08 -31.53 -2.48
N PRO A 15 -2.39 -32.69 -2.58
CA PRO A 15 -2.65 -33.83 -1.71
C PRO A 15 -2.53 -33.43 -0.22
N GLY A 16 -3.52 -33.82 0.59
CA GLY A 16 -3.58 -33.50 2.02
C GLY A 16 -4.34 -32.22 2.38
N TYR A 17 -4.96 -31.55 1.40
CA TYR A 17 -5.83 -30.39 1.62
C TYR A 17 -7.25 -30.66 1.12
N ASP A 18 -8.26 -30.37 1.94
CA ASP A 18 -9.68 -30.63 1.65
C ASP A 18 -10.29 -29.58 0.70
N VAL A 19 -9.66 -28.41 0.60
CA VAL A 19 -10.07 -27.33 -0.30
C VAL A 19 -8.95 -26.98 -1.27
N ARG A 20 -9.29 -26.35 -2.40
CA ARG A 20 -8.28 -25.78 -3.28
C ARG A 20 -7.51 -24.68 -2.59
N VAL A 21 -6.20 -24.66 -2.82
CA VAL A 21 -5.26 -23.78 -2.13
C VAL A 21 -4.49 -22.93 -3.11
N ILE A 22 -3.91 -21.85 -2.59
CA ILE A 22 -2.94 -21.00 -3.28
C ILE A 22 -1.68 -20.94 -2.41
N ASN A 23 -0.52 -20.83 -3.04
CA ASN A 23 0.73 -20.61 -2.31
C ASN A 23 0.79 -19.17 -1.82
N GLU A 24 0.72 -18.97 -0.51
CA GLU A 24 0.76 -17.67 0.14
C GLU A 24 2.09 -16.95 -0.12
N ARG A 25 3.21 -17.68 -0.21
CA ARG A 25 4.51 -17.07 -0.50
C ARG A 25 4.54 -16.42 -1.88
N GLU A 26 3.93 -17.08 -2.86
CA GLU A 26 3.76 -16.55 -4.21
C GLU A 26 2.87 -15.31 -4.19
N ALA A 27 1.73 -15.36 -3.49
CA ALA A 27 0.83 -14.22 -3.35
C ALA A 27 1.49 -13.01 -2.70
N ARG A 28 2.27 -13.22 -1.63
CA ARG A 28 3.01 -12.17 -0.90
C ARG A 28 4.14 -11.57 -1.74
N ALA A 29 4.94 -12.41 -2.40
CA ALA A 29 5.99 -11.93 -3.28
C ALA A 29 5.40 -11.13 -4.46
N ALA A 30 4.26 -11.55 -5.01
CA ALA A 30 3.58 -10.81 -6.07
C ALA A 30 3.01 -9.48 -5.56
N ALA A 31 2.48 -9.42 -4.33
CA ALA A 31 2.06 -8.18 -3.69
C ALA A 31 3.26 -7.23 -3.48
N GLY A 32 4.43 -7.75 -3.12
CA GLY A 32 5.68 -6.99 -3.03
C GLY A 32 6.09 -6.38 -4.37
N ILE A 33 6.11 -7.19 -5.44
CA ILE A 33 6.44 -6.74 -6.80
C ILE A 33 5.50 -5.61 -7.24
N LEU A 34 4.19 -5.83 -7.15
CA LEU A 34 3.20 -4.82 -7.53
C LEU A 34 3.28 -3.58 -6.63
N GLY A 35 3.39 -3.76 -5.31
CA GLY A 35 3.50 -2.66 -4.36
C GLY A 35 4.71 -1.77 -4.65
N THR A 36 5.88 -2.36 -4.87
CA THR A 36 7.10 -1.63 -5.23
C THR A 36 6.96 -0.89 -6.56
N LEU A 37 6.43 -1.55 -7.60
CA LEU A 37 6.18 -0.90 -8.89
C LEU A 37 5.19 0.25 -8.76
N GLY A 38 4.11 0.08 -7.99
CA GLY A 38 3.12 1.12 -7.72
C GLY A 38 3.73 2.33 -7.02
N ILE A 39 4.59 2.11 -6.03
CA ILE A 39 5.32 3.19 -5.35
C ILE A 39 6.24 3.92 -6.34
N MET A 40 7.03 3.19 -7.14
CA MET A 40 7.88 3.80 -8.18
C MET A 40 7.06 4.63 -9.17
N VAL A 41 5.91 4.14 -9.60
CA VAL A 41 5.00 4.83 -10.51
C VAL A 41 4.42 6.09 -9.90
N ILE A 42 4.10 6.09 -8.60
CA ILE A 42 3.67 7.30 -7.89
C ILE A 42 4.79 8.34 -7.92
N PHE A 43 6.02 7.97 -7.58
CA PHE A 43 7.17 8.88 -7.60
C PHE A 43 7.50 9.38 -9.01
N ILE A 44 7.51 8.50 -10.02
CA ILE A 44 7.84 8.85 -11.41
C ILE A 44 6.72 9.65 -12.07
N GLY A 45 5.48 9.19 -11.91
CA GLY A 45 4.30 9.79 -12.52
C GLY A 45 3.98 11.16 -11.95
N ILE A 46 4.03 11.31 -10.61
CA ILE A 46 3.74 12.59 -9.96
C ILE A 46 4.99 13.48 -9.90
N GLY A 47 6.14 12.92 -9.52
CA GLY A 47 7.37 13.69 -9.32
C GLY A 47 8.00 14.20 -10.62
N PHE A 48 7.97 13.40 -11.69
CA PHE A 48 8.55 13.77 -12.99
C PHE A 48 7.49 14.04 -14.07
N ASN A 49 6.21 14.07 -13.70
CA ASN A 49 5.07 14.33 -14.58
C ASN A 49 4.99 13.36 -15.80
N HIS A 50 5.48 12.13 -15.65
CA HIS A 50 5.45 11.10 -16.70
C HIS A 50 4.13 10.32 -16.69
N ILE A 51 3.12 10.91 -17.32
CA ILE A 51 1.72 10.44 -17.41
C ILE A 51 1.61 9.00 -17.94
N ILE A 52 2.38 8.65 -18.96
CA ILE A 52 2.27 7.36 -19.67
C ILE A 52 2.59 6.19 -18.74
N VAL A 53 3.58 6.34 -17.86
CA VAL A 53 4.02 5.29 -16.94
C VAL A 53 2.90 4.92 -15.97
N ALA A 54 2.20 5.92 -15.43
CA ALA A 54 1.05 5.71 -14.56
C ALA A 54 -0.11 5.04 -15.29
N ARG A 55 -0.42 5.46 -16.51
CA ARG A 55 -1.49 4.84 -17.32
C ARG A 55 -1.24 3.35 -17.57
N VAL A 56 -0.04 3.01 -18.01
CA VAL A 56 0.34 1.63 -18.34
C VAL A 56 0.30 0.77 -17.08
N TYR A 57 0.86 1.27 -15.96
CA TYR A 57 0.87 0.52 -14.71
C TYR A 57 -0.55 0.30 -14.15
N ILE A 58 -1.40 1.32 -14.12
CA ILE A 58 -2.76 1.20 -13.57
C ILE A 58 -3.60 0.27 -14.45
N ALA A 59 -3.46 0.35 -15.78
CA ALA A 59 -4.09 -0.59 -16.71
C ALA A 59 -3.62 -2.03 -16.44
N PHE A 60 -2.30 -2.24 -16.35
CA PHE A 60 -1.72 -3.53 -16.01
C PHE A 60 -2.22 -4.07 -14.67
N LEU A 61 -2.26 -3.23 -13.63
CA LEU A 61 -2.73 -3.59 -12.29
C LEU A 61 -4.18 -4.07 -12.30
N TRP A 62 -5.05 -3.37 -13.05
CA TRP A 62 -6.46 -3.74 -13.19
C TRP A 62 -6.63 -5.08 -13.90
N PHE A 63 -5.91 -5.28 -15.02
CA PHE A 63 -5.91 -6.57 -15.74
C PHE A 63 -5.32 -7.69 -14.88
N GLU A 64 -4.28 -7.40 -14.12
CA GLU A 64 -3.64 -8.36 -13.22
C GLU A 64 -4.60 -8.86 -12.15
N PHE A 65 -5.36 -7.97 -11.50
CA PHE A 65 -6.37 -8.38 -10.54
C PHE A 65 -7.52 -9.17 -11.19
N LEU A 66 -7.91 -8.81 -12.41
CA LEU A 66 -8.92 -9.58 -13.17
C LEU A 66 -8.44 -11.01 -13.45
N LEU A 67 -7.17 -11.17 -13.87
CA LEU A 67 -6.56 -12.49 -14.06
C LEU A 67 -6.48 -13.26 -12.75
N ARG A 68 -6.07 -12.61 -11.65
CA ARG A 68 -6.04 -13.23 -10.33
C ARG A 68 -7.41 -13.77 -9.88
N ILE A 69 -8.50 -13.06 -10.14
CA ILE A 69 -9.88 -13.47 -9.78
C ILE A 69 -10.38 -14.65 -10.62
N THR A 70 -9.97 -14.71 -11.89
CA THR A 70 -10.43 -15.74 -12.84
C THR A 70 -9.52 -16.97 -12.81
N LYS A 71 -8.22 -16.77 -13.02
CA LYS A 71 -7.17 -17.78 -13.05
C LYS A 71 -5.84 -17.25 -12.51
N PRO A 72 -5.54 -17.46 -11.22
CA PRO A 72 -4.27 -17.00 -10.63
C PRO A 72 -3.03 -17.57 -11.33
N ASN A 73 -3.12 -18.77 -11.89
CA ASN A 73 -2.01 -19.45 -12.55
C ASN A 73 -1.49 -18.74 -13.81
N TYR A 74 -2.27 -17.82 -14.37
CA TYR A 74 -1.87 -17.04 -15.55
C TYR A 74 -1.57 -15.59 -15.22
N ALA A 75 -1.69 -15.17 -13.97
CA ALA A 75 -1.47 -13.78 -13.59
C ALA A 75 0.04 -13.46 -13.65
N PRO A 76 0.50 -12.55 -14.52
CA PRO A 76 1.92 -12.24 -14.69
C PRO A 76 2.70 -12.03 -13.40
N SER A 77 2.14 -11.32 -12.43
CA SER A 77 2.90 -11.04 -11.20
C SER A 77 3.02 -12.25 -10.28
N LEU A 78 2.03 -13.16 -10.29
CA LEU A 78 2.10 -14.44 -9.58
C LEU A 78 3.12 -15.38 -10.23
N LEU A 79 3.17 -15.41 -11.57
CA LEU A 79 4.19 -16.18 -12.31
C LEU A 79 5.62 -15.67 -12.02
N LEU A 80 5.81 -14.36 -12.03
CA LEU A 80 7.10 -13.75 -11.64
C LEU A 80 7.44 -14.05 -10.17
N ALA A 81 6.47 -13.92 -9.28
CA ALA A 81 6.67 -14.27 -7.87
C ALA A 81 7.07 -15.73 -7.70
N ARG A 82 6.39 -16.66 -8.40
CA ARG A 82 6.70 -18.09 -8.38
C ARG A 82 8.15 -18.35 -8.78
N PHE A 83 8.66 -17.68 -9.81
CA PHE A 83 10.07 -17.79 -10.20
C PHE A 83 11.03 -17.45 -9.05
N PHE A 84 10.73 -16.42 -8.25
CA PHE A 84 11.58 -16.03 -7.11
C PHE A 84 11.43 -16.94 -5.89
N VAL A 85 10.23 -17.46 -5.61
CA VAL A 85 9.97 -18.25 -4.38
C VAL A 85 9.91 -19.77 -4.59
N GLN A 86 10.10 -20.27 -5.81
CA GLN A 86 9.96 -21.70 -6.14
C GLN A 86 10.83 -22.66 -5.31
N ASN A 87 11.99 -22.20 -4.83
CA ASN A 87 12.90 -23.02 -4.02
C ASN A 87 12.58 -22.97 -2.51
N GLN A 88 11.54 -22.23 -2.10
CA GLN A 88 11.10 -22.15 -0.71
C GLN A 88 9.99 -23.17 -0.43
N LYS A 89 9.87 -23.62 0.82
CA LYS A 89 8.76 -24.47 1.23
C LYS A 89 7.43 -23.73 1.03
N PRO A 90 6.48 -24.25 0.23
CA PRO A 90 5.21 -23.56 -0.01
C PRO A 90 4.38 -23.48 1.26
N GLU A 91 3.65 -22.38 1.41
CA GLU A 91 2.65 -22.21 2.47
C GLU A 91 1.30 -22.08 1.81
N TYR A 92 0.34 -22.90 2.22
CA TYR A 92 -0.95 -22.97 1.54
C TYR A 92 -2.03 -22.23 2.32
N VAL A 93 -2.82 -21.47 1.57
CA VAL A 93 -3.99 -20.73 2.06
C VAL A 93 -5.19 -21.12 1.22
N GLY A 94 -6.39 -21.20 1.82
CA GLY A 94 -7.62 -21.47 1.07
C GLY A 94 -7.80 -20.50 -0.11
N ALA A 95 -8.11 -21.02 -1.30
CA ALA A 95 -8.17 -20.21 -2.51
C ALA A 95 -9.35 -19.20 -2.48
N ALA A 96 -10.50 -19.58 -1.90
CA ALA A 96 -11.71 -18.75 -1.86
C ALA A 96 -11.51 -17.39 -1.17
N GLN A 97 -10.82 -17.37 -0.03
CA GLN A 97 -10.53 -16.13 0.71
C GLN A 97 -9.61 -15.17 -0.08
N LYS A 98 -8.61 -15.71 -0.78
CA LYS A 98 -7.73 -14.90 -1.64
C LYS A 98 -8.45 -14.36 -2.86
N ARG A 99 -9.37 -15.15 -3.44
CA ARG A 99 -10.26 -14.67 -4.50
C ARG A 99 -11.08 -13.47 -4.06
N PHE A 100 -11.64 -13.53 -2.86
CA PHE A 100 -12.40 -12.42 -2.28
C PHE A 100 -11.52 -11.18 -2.07
N ALA A 101 -10.31 -11.35 -1.51
CA ALA A 101 -9.37 -10.24 -1.32
C ALA A 101 -8.99 -9.58 -2.66
N TRP A 102 -8.72 -10.37 -3.70
CA TRP A 102 -8.41 -9.84 -5.03
C TRP A 102 -9.62 -9.21 -5.73
N ALA A 103 -10.84 -9.70 -5.47
CA ALA A 103 -12.07 -9.07 -5.94
C ALA A 103 -12.26 -7.67 -5.35
N ILE A 104 -11.94 -7.48 -4.06
CA ILE A 104 -11.93 -6.14 -3.44
C ILE A 104 -10.86 -5.27 -4.10
N GLY A 105 -9.64 -5.78 -4.29
CA GLY A 105 -8.58 -5.04 -4.98
C GLY A 105 -8.98 -4.59 -6.39
N TRP A 106 -9.61 -5.47 -7.15
CA TRP A 106 -10.14 -5.16 -8.48
C TRP A 106 -11.23 -4.08 -8.43
N LEU A 107 -12.17 -4.18 -7.49
CA LEU A 107 -13.24 -3.20 -7.30
C LEU A 107 -12.66 -1.80 -6.97
N ILE A 108 -11.64 -1.73 -6.12
CA ILE A 108 -10.96 -0.47 -5.77
C ILE A 108 -10.19 0.08 -6.99
N SER A 109 -9.64 -0.78 -7.84
CA SER A 109 -8.90 -0.36 -9.05
C SER A 109 -9.80 0.16 -10.18
N PHE A 110 -11.11 -0.11 -10.13
CA PHE A 110 -12.06 0.33 -11.16
C PHE A 110 -12.15 1.87 -11.30
N PRO A 111 -12.38 2.66 -10.22
CA PRO A 111 -12.32 4.12 -10.31
C PRO A 111 -10.94 4.63 -10.73
N MET A 112 -9.85 3.92 -10.39
CA MET A 112 -8.50 4.31 -10.79
C MET A 112 -8.31 4.26 -12.32
N ILE A 113 -8.86 3.25 -13.00
CA ILE A 113 -8.87 3.20 -14.46
C ILE A 113 -9.63 4.40 -15.03
N TYR A 114 -10.80 4.70 -14.48
CA TYR A 114 -11.62 5.81 -14.95
C TYR A 114 -10.93 7.17 -14.77
N TRP A 115 -10.25 7.40 -13.64
CA TRP A 115 -9.62 8.67 -13.27
C TRP A 115 -8.22 8.91 -13.81
N PHE A 116 -7.46 7.84 -14.07
CA PHE A 116 -6.06 7.96 -14.47
C PHE A 116 -5.76 7.35 -15.84
N VAL A 117 -6.61 6.48 -16.39
CA VAL A 117 -6.39 5.91 -17.72
C VAL A 117 -7.29 6.56 -18.76
N LEU A 118 -8.60 6.60 -18.50
CA LEU A 118 -9.59 7.12 -19.45
C LEU A 118 -9.65 8.64 -19.42
N ASN A 119 -9.86 9.20 -18.23
CA ASN A 119 -9.71 10.62 -17.98
C ASN A 119 -8.36 10.81 -17.30
N TRP A 120 -7.66 11.91 -17.59
CA TRP A 120 -6.44 12.23 -16.87
C TRP A 120 -6.74 13.34 -15.88
N ASP A 121 -7.04 12.95 -14.64
CA ASP A 121 -7.36 13.90 -13.59
C ASP A 121 -6.64 13.50 -12.30
N ILE A 122 -5.53 14.20 -12.04
CA ILE A 122 -4.73 14.03 -10.84
C ILE A 122 -5.22 15.01 -9.78
N THR A 123 -6.02 14.49 -8.85
CA THR A 123 -6.39 15.19 -7.62
C THR A 123 -5.82 14.46 -6.42
N PHE A 124 -5.54 15.18 -5.33
CA PHE A 124 -5.01 14.63 -4.09
C PHE A 124 -5.78 13.40 -3.58
N TYR A 125 -7.10 13.50 -3.44
CA TYR A 125 -7.94 12.40 -2.93
C TYR A 125 -7.87 11.14 -3.81
N LYS A 126 -7.70 11.32 -5.12
CA LYS A 126 -7.55 10.20 -6.07
C LYS A 126 -6.18 9.55 -5.97
N VAL A 127 -5.13 10.30 -5.65
CA VAL A 127 -3.80 9.72 -5.38
C VAL A 127 -3.79 8.98 -4.05
N LEU A 128 -4.53 9.47 -3.04
CA LEU A 128 -4.62 8.82 -1.73
C LEU A 128 -5.18 7.39 -1.82
N ILE A 129 -6.07 7.11 -2.77
CA ILE A 129 -6.54 5.73 -3.02
C ILE A 129 -5.39 4.83 -3.53
N CYS A 130 -4.47 5.38 -4.33
CA CYS A 130 -3.33 4.65 -4.86
C CYS A 130 -2.33 4.34 -3.74
N VAL A 131 -2.06 5.32 -2.88
CA VAL A 131 -1.22 5.16 -1.68
C VAL A 131 -1.83 4.13 -0.74
N LEU A 132 -3.14 4.17 -0.53
CA LEU A 132 -3.86 3.16 0.26
C LEU A 132 -3.65 1.76 -0.33
N CYS A 133 -3.87 1.57 -1.64
CA CYS A 133 -3.66 0.28 -2.30
C CYS A 133 -2.22 -0.22 -2.17
N ALA A 134 -1.23 0.65 -2.42
CA ALA A 134 0.18 0.30 -2.27
C ALA A 134 0.52 -0.09 -0.82
N THR A 135 -0.07 0.61 0.16
CA THR A 135 0.09 0.31 1.58
C THR A 135 -0.53 -1.05 1.93
N LEU A 136 -1.72 -1.36 1.42
CA LEU A 136 -2.35 -2.67 1.62
C LEU A 136 -1.50 -3.82 1.04
N MET A 137 -0.92 -3.62 -0.16
CA MET A 137 0.02 -4.57 -0.76
C MET A 137 1.30 -4.72 0.06
N PHE A 138 1.81 -3.62 0.59
CA PHE A 138 2.96 -3.63 1.47
C PHE A 138 2.69 -4.43 2.75
N PHE A 139 1.51 -4.28 3.36
CA PHE A 139 1.12 -5.07 4.54
C PHE A 139 1.06 -6.57 4.23
N GLU A 140 0.51 -6.95 3.07
CA GLU A 140 0.46 -8.34 2.63
C GLU A 140 1.86 -8.89 2.38
N SER A 141 2.72 -8.13 1.70
CA SER A 141 4.11 -8.54 1.40
C SER A 141 4.97 -8.64 2.67
N ALA A 142 5.13 -7.54 3.41
CA ALA A 142 6.09 -7.40 4.49
C ALA A 142 5.66 -8.12 5.78
N PHE A 143 4.40 -7.92 6.20
CA PHE A 143 3.91 -8.44 7.48
C PHE A 143 3.10 -9.72 7.33
N SER A 144 2.83 -10.19 6.11
CA SER A 144 1.92 -11.33 5.84
C SER A 144 0.48 -11.06 6.30
N ILE A 145 0.08 -9.79 6.40
CA ILE A 145 -1.25 -9.39 6.86
C ILE A 145 -2.09 -9.02 5.64
N CYS A 146 -3.00 -9.91 5.25
CA CYS A 146 -3.96 -9.64 4.18
C CYS A 146 -5.29 -9.16 4.78
N LEU A 147 -5.53 -7.85 4.73
CA LEU A 147 -6.77 -7.21 5.22
C LEU A 147 -8.03 -7.76 4.53
N GLY A 148 -7.95 -8.12 3.24
CA GLY A 148 -9.06 -8.75 2.51
C GLY A 148 -9.43 -10.13 3.08
N CYS A 149 -8.44 -10.95 3.45
CA CYS A 149 -8.70 -12.24 4.10
C CYS A 149 -9.30 -12.06 5.51
N MET A 150 -8.86 -11.05 6.26
CA MET A 150 -9.46 -10.74 7.57
C MET A 150 -10.92 -10.32 7.44
N LEU A 151 -11.24 -9.49 6.44
CA LEU A 151 -12.62 -9.10 6.15
C LEU A 151 -13.48 -10.30 5.72
N TYR A 152 -12.93 -11.22 4.91
CA TYR A 152 -13.60 -12.46 4.55
C TYR A 152 -14.00 -13.30 5.78
N LYS A 153 -13.04 -13.50 6.69
CA LYS A 153 -13.27 -14.20 7.97
C LYS A 153 -14.39 -13.54 8.77
N TYR A 154 -14.35 -12.21 8.88
CA TYR A 154 -15.37 -11.45 9.62
C TYR A 154 -16.78 -11.62 9.03
N ILE A 155 -16.91 -11.54 7.70
CA ILE A 155 -18.21 -11.65 7.01
C ILE A 155 -18.75 -13.08 7.07
N LYS A 156 -17.91 -14.08 6.81
CA LYS A 156 -18.33 -15.48 6.77
C LYS A 156 -18.50 -16.10 8.14
N LYS A 157 -17.93 -15.51 9.19
CA LYS A 157 -17.91 -16.03 10.57
C LYS A 157 -17.38 -17.47 10.67
N GLU A 158 -16.68 -17.92 9.64
CA GLU A 158 -16.00 -19.21 9.55
C GLU A 158 -14.50 -18.94 9.57
N ASP A 159 -13.76 -19.75 10.31
CA ASP A 159 -12.32 -19.66 10.29
C ASP A 159 -11.82 -20.02 8.87
N PRO A 160 -10.94 -19.18 8.28
CA PRO A 160 -10.41 -19.45 6.97
C PRO A 160 -9.69 -20.81 6.97
N HIS A 161 -10.07 -21.69 6.04
CA HIS A 161 -9.43 -22.99 5.89
C HIS A 161 -7.97 -22.83 5.50
N TYR A 162 -7.09 -23.42 6.31
CA TYR A 162 -5.63 -23.37 6.21
C TYR A 162 -5.10 -21.92 6.29
N CYS A 163 -4.64 -21.56 7.48
CA CYS A 163 -4.06 -20.24 7.74
C CYS A 163 -2.54 -20.27 7.57
N PRO A 164 -1.98 -19.44 6.67
CA PRO A 164 -0.53 -19.36 6.50
C PRO A 164 0.14 -18.92 7.80
N GLY A 165 1.30 -19.51 8.10
CA GLY A 165 2.02 -19.26 9.35
C GLY A 165 1.33 -19.77 10.63
N GLY A 166 0.26 -20.57 10.53
CA GLY A 166 -0.41 -21.15 11.70
C GLY A 166 -1.14 -20.12 12.58
N VAL A 167 -1.46 -18.93 12.05
CA VAL A 167 -2.04 -17.81 12.82
C VAL A 167 -3.41 -18.14 13.42
N CYS A 168 -4.14 -19.09 12.83
CA CYS A 168 -5.43 -19.54 13.34
C CYS A 168 -5.31 -20.70 14.35
N GLU A 169 -4.14 -21.32 14.47
CA GLU A 169 -3.90 -22.30 15.53
C GLU A 169 -3.67 -21.55 16.85
N VAL A 170 -4.37 -21.94 17.92
CA VAL A 170 -4.13 -21.37 19.24
C VAL A 170 -2.76 -21.85 19.75
N ARG A 171 -1.73 -21.08 19.42
CA ARG A 171 -0.34 -21.33 19.79
C ARG A 171 0.01 -20.50 21.02
N LYS A 172 0.67 -21.11 22.00
CA LYS A 172 1.41 -20.32 23.02
C LYS A 172 2.61 -19.70 22.32
N LYS A 173 2.77 -18.39 22.47
CA LYS A 173 3.93 -17.67 21.92
C LYS A 173 5.21 -18.29 22.46
N GLU A 174 6.13 -18.63 21.56
CA GLU A 174 7.44 -19.11 21.95
C GLU A 174 8.24 -17.99 22.64
N PRO A 175 9.22 -18.30 23.52
CA PRO A 175 10.00 -17.27 24.20
C PRO A 175 10.75 -16.33 23.23
N ILE A 176 11.06 -16.78 22.01
CA ILE A 176 11.64 -15.93 20.96
C ILE A 176 10.66 -14.89 20.40
N GLN A 177 9.35 -15.10 20.55
CA GLN A 177 8.29 -14.20 20.09
C GLN A 177 7.85 -13.20 21.17
N THR A 178 8.33 -13.34 22.40
CA THR A 178 8.03 -12.44 23.50
C THR A 178 9.19 -11.49 23.75
N PHE A 179 8.87 -10.27 24.18
CA PHE A 179 9.86 -9.23 24.44
C PHE A 179 10.21 -9.17 25.93
N ASN A 180 11.51 -9.15 26.24
CA ASN A 180 11.99 -8.73 27.56
C ASN A 180 11.74 -7.22 27.76
N LEU A 181 11.70 -6.73 29.00
CA LEU A 181 11.49 -5.33 29.35
C LEU A 181 12.43 -4.40 28.59
N MET A 182 13.73 -4.73 28.51
CA MET A 182 14.71 -3.94 27.74
C MET A 182 14.38 -3.90 26.25
N GLN A 183 13.96 -5.03 25.66
CA GLN A 183 13.57 -5.05 24.25
C GLN A 183 12.29 -4.25 23.99
N LYS A 184 11.35 -4.22 24.95
CA LYS A 184 10.16 -3.35 24.89
C LYS A 184 10.55 -1.88 24.94
N ILE A 185 11.48 -1.50 25.81
CA ILE A 185 11.98 -0.12 25.92
C ILE A 185 12.66 0.29 24.62
N VAL A 186 13.56 -0.53 24.07
CA VAL A 186 14.23 -0.25 22.79
C VAL A 186 13.21 -0.10 21.66
N ALA A 187 12.27 -1.04 21.53
CA ALA A 187 11.24 -0.97 20.50
C ALA A 187 10.36 0.29 20.62
N ALA A 188 9.97 0.65 21.85
CA ALA A 188 9.20 1.87 22.12
C ALA A 188 10.00 3.13 21.80
N ALA A 189 11.27 3.21 22.24
CA ALA A 189 12.13 4.35 21.98
C ALA A 189 12.40 4.53 20.48
N THR A 190 12.63 3.45 19.71
CA THR A 190 12.78 3.52 18.26
C THR A 190 11.50 3.99 17.59
N ALA A 191 10.33 3.47 17.98
CA ALA A 191 9.06 3.88 17.41
C ALA A 191 8.76 5.37 17.69
N ILE A 192 8.99 5.82 18.93
CA ILE A 192 8.84 7.23 19.32
C ILE A 192 9.82 8.10 18.55
N GLY A 193 11.10 7.71 18.49
CA GLY A 193 12.13 8.47 17.77
C GLY A 193 11.83 8.62 16.28
N LEU A 194 11.35 7.57 15.61
CA LEU A 194 10.90 7.65 14.22
C LEU A 194 9.69 8.58 14.06
N THR A 195 8.72 8.49 14.97
CA THR A 195 7.50 9.32 14.92
C THR A 195 7.83 10.79 15.15
N VAL A 196 8.65 11.10 16.16
CA VAL A 196 9.15 12.44 16.45
C VAL A 196 10.02 12.95 15.29
N GLY A 197 10.89 12.10 14.73
CA GLY A 197 11.71 12.47 13.58
C GLY A 197 10.87 12.87 12.36
N ILE A 198 9.80 12.11 12.06
CA ILE A 198 8.86 12.44 10.98
C ILE A 198 8.10 13.73 11.32
N TYR A 199 7.62 13.89 12.56
CA TYR A 199 6.94 15.11 13.01
C TYR A 199 7.82 16.35 12.85
N LEU A 200 9.06 16.31 13.37
CA LEU A 200 10.01 17.41 13.28
C LEU A 200 10.39 17.69 11.82
N PHE A 201 10.60 16.65 11.02
CA PHE A 201 10.84 16.83 9.58
C PHE A 201 9.71 17.62 8.93
N LEU A 202 8.46 17.20 9.13
CA LEU A 202 7.29 17.90 8.58
C LEU A 202 7.10 19.30 9.17
N ALA A 203 7.48 19.53 10.44
CA ALA A 203 7.33 20.82 11.10
C ALA A 203 8.41 21.85 10.72
N TYR A 204 9.60 21.42 10.29
CA TYR A 204 10.72 22.31 9.98
C TYR A 204 11.07 22.41 8.49
N THR A 205 10.57 21.51 7.64
CA THR A 205 10.81 21.60 6.20
C THR A 205 9.72 22.40 5.50
N GLU A 206 10.12 23.37 4.69
CA GLU A 206 9.20 24.11 3.83
C GLU A 206 8.51 23.16 2.83
N PRO A 207 7.17 23.16 2.80
CA PRO A 207 6.42 22.29 1.92
C PRO A 207 6.50 22.79 0.49
N LYS A 208 7.19 22.03 -0.37
CA LYS A 208 7.26 22.31 -1.83
C LYS A 208 6.11 21.73 -2.62
N THR A 209 5.16 21.09 -1.96
CA THR A 209 4.02 20.42 -2.59
C THR A 209 2.76 20.71 -1.80
N PHE A 210 1.62 20.76 -2.48
CA PHE A 210 0.31 20.91 -1.84
C PHE A 210 0.06 19.88 -0.72
N PHE A 211 0.60 18.66 -0.86
CA PHE A 211 0.51 17.64 0.20
C PHE A 211 1.41 17.96 1.40
N GLY A 212 2.62 18.47 1.15
CA GLY A 212 3.50 18.96 2.20
C GLY A 212 2.82 20.10 2.97
N GLU A 213 2.11 20.98 2.29
CA GLU A 213 1.46 22.15 2.90
C GLU A 213 0.29 21.72 3.79
N PHE A 214 -0.57 20.83 3.29
CA PHE A 214 -1.62 20.20 4.10
C PHE A 214 -1.06 19.44 5.31
N LEU A 215 0.01 18.68 5.15
CA LEU A 215 0.64 17.97 6.26
C LEU A 215 1.28 18.94 7.26
N HIS A 216 1.93 20.01 6.77
CA HIS A 216 2.57 21.01 7.62
C HIS A 216 1.51 21.75 8.46
N GLU A 217 0.39 22.15 7.84
CA GLU A 217 -0.75 22.77 8.51
C GLU A 217 -1.41 21.83 9.52
N ALA A 218 -1.58 20.54 9.19
CA ALA A 218 -2.15 19.55 10.11
C ALA A 218 -1.26 19.20 11.31
N VAL A 219 0.05 19.49 11.22
CA VAL A 219 1.08 19.16 12.23
C VAL A 219 1.37 20.36 13.14
N LEU A 220 1.20 21.58 12.64
CA LEU A 220 1.40 22.81 13.39
C LEU A 220 0.20 23.11 14.31
N THR A 221 0.47 23.78 15.43
CA THR A 221 -0.59 24.38 16.25
C THR A 221 -1.06 25.70 15.62
N ASP A 222 -2.33 26.08 15.83
CA ASP A 222 -2.92 27.30 15.26
C ASP A 222 -2.06 28.56 15.51
N ALA A 223 -1.41 28.65 16.68
CA ALA A 223 -0.52 29.74 17.04
C ALA A 223 0.80 29.75 16.24
N GLN A 224 1.38 28.58 15.94
CA GLN A 224 2.59 28.48 15.13
C GLN A 224 2.31 28.78 13.65
N LEU A 225 1.12 28.38 13.17
CA LEU A 225 0.67 28.68 11.81
C LEU A 225 0.45 30.19 11.61
N GLN A 226 -0.16 30.87 12.57
CA GLN A 226 -0.32 32.34 12.55
C GLN A 226 1.03 33.05 12.52
N ALA A 227 1.96 32.67 13.42
CA ALA A 227 3.30 33.28 13.44
C ALA A 227 4.07 33.09 12.11
N GLN A 228 3.92 31.95 11.44
CA GLN A 228 4.49 31.74 10.09
C GLN A 228 3.82 32.61 9.03
N LYS A 229 2.48 32.73 9.04
CA LYS A 229 1.73 33.57 8.09
C LYS A 229 2.05 35.05 8.28
N ASP A 230 2.15 35.50 9.52
CA ASP A 230 2.51 36.88 9.87
C ASP A 230 3.95 37.19 9.41
N ALA A 231 4.90 36.29 9.66
CA ALA A 231 6.29 36.44 9.19
C ALA A 231 6.41 36.40 7.66
N ALA A 232 5.63 35.56 6.98
CA ALA A 232 5.58 35.51 5.51
C ALA A 232 4.98 36.80 4.93
N TYR A 233 3.90 37.32 5.54
CA TYR A 233 3.28 38.60 5.16
C TYR A 233 4.23 39.78 5.39
N GLU A 234 4.93 39.82 6.53
CA GLU A 234 5.95 40.85 6.79
C GLU A 234 7.10 40.80 5.77
N ALA A 235 7.54 39.60 5.38
CA ALA A 235 8.56 39.42 4.35
C ALA A 235 8.08 39.82 2.94
N GLU A 236 6.83 39.52 2.58
CA GLU A 236 6.21 39.98 1.33
C GLU A 236 6.07 41.51 1.32
N MET A 237 5.59 42.10 2.40
CA MET A 237 5.48 43.56 2.55
C MET A 237 6.87 44.23 2.49
N ALA A 238 7.90 43.64 3.11
CA ALA A 238 9.26 44.15 3.02
C ALA A 238 9.86 44.01 1.60
N ALA A 239 9.48 42.98 0.85
CA ALA A 239 9.92 42.82 -0.54
C ALA A 239 9.15 43.71 -1.53
N GLU A 240 7.90 44.06 -1.24
CA GLU A 240 7.05 44.89 -2.09
C GLU A 240 7.22 46.40 -1.81
N PHE A 241 7.58 46.77 -0.57
CA PHE A 241 7.73 48.17 -0.13
C PHE A 241 9.15 48.54 0.35
N GLY A 242 10.11 47.62 0.31
CA GLY A 242 11.48 47.86 0.80
C GLY A 242 12.48 48.41 -0.22
N ASP A 243 12.10 48.52 -1.50
CA ASP A 243 12.96 49.10 -2.54
C ASP A 243 12.91 50.65 -2.58
N ASP A 244 12.09 51.31 -1.73
CA ASP A 244 11.93 52.77 -1.75
C ASP A 244 12.91 53.53 -0.81
N GLU A 245 13.78 52.85 -0.04
CA GLU A 245 14.72 53.52 0.90
C GLU A 245 16.20 53.60 0.46
N ASP A 246 16.57 53.07 -0.72
CA ASP A 246 17.97 53.09 -1.22
C ASP A 246 18.23 54.09 -2.39
N GLU A 247 17.29 55.00 -2.70
CA GLU A 247 17.48 56.11 -3.66
C GLU A 247 17.36 57.51 -3.00
N GLU A 248 18.03 57.77 -1.87
CA GLU A 248 18.32 59.16 -1.47
C GLU A 248 19.80 59.31 -1.05
N GLU A 249 20.61 59.75 -2.02
CA GLU A 249 21.92 60.41 -1.86
C GLU A 249 21.86 61.66 -0.96
#